data_AF-A0A9N8X0J9-F1
#
_entry.id   AF-A0A9N8X0J9-F1
#
_cell.length_a   1.000
_cell.length_b   1.000
_cell.length_c   1.000
_cell.angle_alpha   90.00
_cell.angle_beta   90.00
_cell.angle_gamma   90.00
#
_symmetry.space_group_name_H-M   'P 1'
#
loop_
_entity.id
_entity.type
_entity.pdbx_description
1 polymer ?
#
loop_
_entity_poly.entity_id
_entity_poly.type
_entity_poly.pdbx_seq_one_letter_code
_entity_poly.pdbx_strand_id
1 'polypeptide(L)'
;MTKLIKRASAEARAFRNKQADSVESKQTMSRAKNRASGRNRDDDLDDAPLIEAPRKPRFAPVTFSEEGGVRYLHFGTEWVQGAMRLKKPHHIELEYAQQMMAWLLFLETPKRVVQLGLGAAALTKFAHRFLKRAKVEAVELNPAVVVAARTMFELPHDDARLTVHETDAWDFVNDRANHGTIGALQIDVYDATARGPVLDSVAFYRAVRACLTDAGVVTINLFGDHPSFVRNMKRLNEAFDGRVFALPEVHDGNRVAIAFSGPAIDVPFVTLQKRAKLIEDTLALPARKWLKGLQESTGQTSGSFTI
;
A
#
# COMPACT_ATOMS: atom_id res chain seq x y z
N MET A 1 10.73 -30.38 -12.88
CA MET A 1 9.26 -30.28 -12.80
C MET A 1 8.91 -29.08 -11.94
N THR A 2 8.74 -27.93 -12.57
CA THR A 2 8.51 -26.62 -11.92
C THR A 2 7.00 -26.41 -11.86
N LYS A 3 6.40 -26.60 -10.68
CA LYS A 3 4.98 -26.33 -10.45
C LYS A 3 4.82 -25.34 -9.29
N LEU A 4 4.27 -24.18 -9.65
CA LEU A 4 3.44 -23.28 -8.84
C LEU A 4 4.11 -22.54 -7.66
N ILE A 5 4.72 -21.39 -7.95
CA ILE A 5 4.53 -20.21 -7.10
C ILE A 5 3.38 -19.43 -7.73
N LYS A 6 2.18 -19.51 -7.15
CA LYS A 6 1.10 -18.60 -7.54
C LYS A 6 1.27 -17.27 -6.82
N ARG A 7 1.18 -16.17 -7.56
CA ARG A 7 1.22 -14.79 -7.04
C ARG A 7 -0.20 -14.27 -6.91
N ALA A 8 -0.53 -13.59 -5.81
CA ALA A 8 -1.90 -13.23 -5.42
C ALA A 8 -2.75 -12.64 -6.57
N SER A 9 -2.14 -11.89 -7.48
CA SER A 9 -2.89 -11.28 -8.58
C SER A 9 -3.16 -12.18 -9.79
N ALA A 10 -2.54 -13.36 -9.90
CA ALA A 10 -2.81 -14.27 -11.02
C ALA A 10 -4.22 -14.88 -10.95
N GLU A 11 -4.82 -14.98 -9.75
CA GLU A 11 -6.17 -15.54 -9.60
C GLU A 11 -7.32 -14.54 -9.79
N ALA A 12 -7.06 -13.23 -9.84
CA ALA A 12 -8.04 -12.27 -10.40
C ALA A 12 -8.52 -12.70 -11.80
N ARG A 13 -7.62 -13.28 -12.62
CA ARG A 13 -7.96 -13.86 -13.92
C ARG A 13 -8.70 -15.20 -13.83
N ALA A 14 -8.50 -15.99 -12.77
CA ALA A 14 -9.11 -17.32 -12.62
C ALA A 14 -10.57 -17.26 -12.14
N PHE A 15 -10.94 -16.21 -11.40
CA PHE A 15 -12.33 -16.01 -10.95
C PHE A 15 -13.29 -15.59 -12.08
N ARG A 16 -12.77 -15.03 -13.18
CA ARG A 16 -13.60 -14.63 -14.34
C ARG A 16 -14.17 -15.82 -15.12
N ASN A 17 -13.53 -16.99 -15.05
CA ASN A 17 -13.96 -18.20 -15.79
C ASN A 17 -14.90 -19.13 -15.02
N LYS A 18 -15.23 -18.86 -13.75
CA LYS A 18 -16.12 -19.71 -12.93
C LYS A 18 -17.49 -19.13 -12.62
N GLN A 19 -17.80 -17.92 -13.11
CA GLN A 19 -19.10 -17.26 -12.90
C GLN A 19 -19.94 -17.09 -14.18
N ALA A 20 -19.58 -17.78 -15.27
CA ALA A 20 -20.34 -17.74 -16.52
C ALA A 20 -21.40 -18.85 -16.66
N ASP A 21 -21.53 -19.75 -15.68
CA ASP A 21 -22.59 -20.76 -15.69
C ASP A 21 -23.35 -20.78 -14.36
N SER A 22 -24.68 -20.78 -14.48
CA SER A 22 -25.73 -20.81 -13.45
C SER A 22 -26.06 -19.46 -12.77
N VAL A 23 -27.17 -18.85 -13.18
CA VAL A 23 -28.51 -19.06 -12.57
C VAL A 23 -29.48 -18.07 -13.23
N GLU A 24 -30.39 -18.60 -14.06
CA GLU A 24 -31.70 -17.98 -14.28
C GLU A 24 -32.52 -18.09 -12.99
N SER A 25 -32.99 -16.96 -12.45
CA SER A 25 -34.28 -16.94 -11.75
C SER A 25 -34.82 -15.52 -11.57
N LYS A 26 -35.89 -15.27 -12.34
CA LYS A 26 -37.03 -14.37 -12.17
C LYS A 26 -36.93 -13.19 -11.19
N GLN A 27 -37.01 -12.01 -11.78
CA GLN A 27 -37.41 -10.74 -11.18
C GLN A 27 -38.77 -10.83 -10.46
N THR A 28 -38.89 -10.15 -9.32
CA THR A 28 -40.16 -9.53 -8.91
C THR A 28 -39.85 -8.19 -8.26
N MET A 29 -40.30 -7.11 -8.91
CA MET A 29 -40.15 -5.74 -8.42
C MET A 29 -41.13 -5.47 -7.28
N SER A 30 -40.63 -4.89 -6.19
CA SER A 30 -41.44 -4.23 -5.16
C SER A 30 -40.90 -2.81 -4.97
N ARG A 31 -41.82 -1.85 -5.02
CA ARG A 31 -41.59 -0.40 -5.17
C ARG A 31 -42.04 0.29 -3.88
N ALA A 32 -41.15 1.01 -3.21
CA ALA A 32 -41.48 1.97 -2.14
C ALA A 32 -40.22 2.77 -1.79
N LYS A 33 -40.22 4.04 -1.38
CA LYS A 33 -41.11 5.21 -1.46
C LYS A 33 -40.21 6.35 -0.95
N ASN A 34 -40.28 7.54 -1.55
CA ASN A 34 -39.53 8.72 -1.10
C ASN A 34 -39.75 9.03 0.39
N ARG A 35 -38.68 9.28 1.13
CA ARG A 35 -38.66 10.20 2.27
C ARG A 35 -37.35 10.99 2.28
N ALA A 36 -37.48 12.28 2.02
CA ALA A 36 -36.48 13.28 2.35
C ALA A 36 -36.72 13.74 3.79
N SER A 37 -35.68 13.70 4.63
CA SER A 37 -35.58 14.48 5.86
C SER A 37 -34.10 14.61 6.25
N GLY A 38 -33.68 15.82 6.62
CA GLY A 38 -32.30 16.20 6.87
C GLY A 38 -31.59 15.29 7.87
N ARG A 39 -30.36 14.88 7.54
CA ARG A 39 -29.49 14.10 8.43
C ARG A 39 -28.60 15.05 9.24
N ASN A 40 -28.66 14.91 10.55
CA ASN A 40 -27.66 15.43 11.47
C ASN A 40 -26.39 14.56 11.34
N ARG A 41 -25.21 15.16 11.54
CA ARG A 41 -23.90 14.51 11.39
C ARG A 41 -23.59 13.42 12.45
N ASP A 42 -24.47 13.24 13.43
CA ASP A 42 -24.30 12.26 14.51
C ASP A 42 -25.07 10.94 14.28
N ASP A 43 -25.94 10.86 13.27
CA ASP A 43 -26.76 9.66 12.99
C ASP A 43 -25.99 8.55 12.24
N ASP A 44 -24.73 8.76 11.87
CA ASP A 44 -23.92 7.82 11.08
C ASP A 44 -23.17 6.76 11.93
N LEU A 45 -23.38 6.76 13.27
CA LEU A 45 -22.74 5.82 14.20
C LEU A 45 -23.67 4.73 14.75
N ASP A 46 -24.99 4.83 14.55
CA ASP A 46 -25.97 3.89 15.12
C ASP A 46 -25.94 2.50 14.48
N ASP A 47 -25.46 2.38 13.24
CA ASP A 47 -25.30 1.10 12.53
C ASP A 47 -23.87 0.53 12.61
N ALA A 48 -22.96 1.19 13.33
CA ALA A 48 -21.60 0.68 13.53
C ALA A 48 -21.63 -0.48 14.54
N PRO A 49 -21.18 -1.69 14.19
CA PRO A 49 -21.17 -2.80 15.13
C PRO A 49 -20.30 -2.47 16.34
N LEU A 50 -20.93 -2.35 17.51
CA LEU A 50 -20.26 -2.24 18.81
C LEU A 50 -19.48 -3.54 19.06
N ILE A 51 -18.15 -3.44 19.04
CA ILE A 51 -17.28 -4.57 19.37
C ILE A 51 -17.21 -4.68 20.90
N GLU A 52 -18.05 -5.54 21.48
CA GLU A 52 -18.21 -5.72 22.94
C GLU A 52 -16.96 -6.24 23.67
N ALA A 53 -15.94 -6.73 22.96
CA ALA A 53 -14.61 -7.05 23.52
C ALA A 53 -13.56 -7.17 22.39
N PRO A 54 -12.30 -6.72 22.60
CA PRO A 54 -11.23 -6.91 21.63
C PRO A 54 -10.96 -8.40 21.44
N ARG A 55 -11.43 -8.97 20.32
CA ARG A 55 -11.09 -10.34 19.94
C ARG A 55 -9.58 -10.38 19.64
N LYS A 56 -8.85 -11.27 20.32
CA LYS A 56 -7.45 -11.53 19.96
C LYS A 56 -7.39 -11.92 18.48
N PRO A 57 -6.64 -11.19 17.63
CA PRO A 57 -6.53 -11.53 16.22
C PRO A 57 -5.95 -12.94 16.07
N ARG A 58 -6.54 -13.73 15.17
CA ARG A 58 -5.98 -15.03 14.78
C ARG A 58 -5.14 -14.83 13.53
N PHE A 59 -3.84 -15.08 13.65
CA PHE A 59 -2.93 -14.95 12.53
C PHE A 59 -2.78 -16.26 11.78
N ALA A 60 -2.64 -16.17 10.45
CA ALA A 60 -2.21 -17.31 9.66
C ALA A 60 -0.75 -17.68 9.98
N PRO A 61 -0.36 -18.95 9.81
CA PRO A 61 1.03 -19.36 9.98
C PRO A 61 1.96 -18.60 9.06
N VAL A 62 3.07 -18.09 9.60
CA VAL A 62 4.15 -17.49 8.81
C VAL A 62 5.02 -18.62 8.28
N THR A 63 5.07 -18.76 6.95
CA THR A 63 5.88 -19.80 6.27
C THR A 63 6.78 -19.20 5.21
N PHE A 64 7.80 -19.95 4.79
CA PHE A 64 8.81 -19.50 3.84
C PHE A 64 9.07 -20.55 2.77
N SER A 65 9.45 -20.08 1.58
CA SER A 65 10.00 -20.92 0.51
C SER A 65 11.23 -20.26 -0.08
N GLU A 66 12.11 -21.04 -0.71
CA GLU A 66 13.28 -20.54 -1.41
C GLU A 66 13.34 -21.10 -2.83
N GLU A 67 13.47 -20.23 -3.81
CA GLU A 67 13.65 -20.61 -5.21
C GLU A 67 14.53 -19.58 -5.92
N GLY A 68 15.48 -20.02 -6.74
CA GLY A 68 16.31 -19.13 -7.55
C GLY A 68 17.17 -18.12 -6.76
N GLY A 69 17.50 -18.45 -5.50
CA GLY A 69 18.24 -17.56 -4.59
C GLY A 69 17.39 -16.41 -4.02
N VAL A 70 16.06 -16.55 -4.07
CA VAL A 70 15.09 -15.64 -3.46
C VAL A 70 14.32 -16.40 -2.39
N ARG A 71 14.20 -15.79 -1.21
CA ARG A 71 13.35 -16.26 -0.12
C ARG A 71 12.01 -15.51 -0.18
N TYR A 72 10.92 -16.25 -0.09
CA TYR A 72 9.56 -15.74 -0.13
C TYR A 72 8.88 -15.91 1.23
N LEU A 73 8.10 -14.90 1.61
CA LEU A 73 7.22 -14.90 2.78
C LEU A 73 5.82 -15.32 2.35
N HIS A 74 5.17 -16.15 3.16
CA HIS A 74 3.81 -16.63 2.95
C HIS A 74 3.01 -16.60 4.26
N PHE A 75 1.68 -16.53 4.15
CA PHE A 75 0.74 -16.58 5.28
C PHE A 75 -0.19 -17.79 5.16
N GLY A 76 0.33 -18.98 5.45
CA GLY A 76 -0.42 -20.25 5.44
C GLY A 76 -0.98 -20.66 4.08
N THR A 77 -0.62 -19.95 3.01
CA THR A 77 -1.09 -20.15 1.62
C THR A 77 0.09 -20.11 0.66
N GLU A 78 -0.12 -20.47 -0.61
CA GLU A 78 0.91 -20.38 -1.66
C GLU A 78 1.26 -18.93 -2.05
N TRP A 79 0.49 -17.95 -1.57
CA TRP A 79 0.61 -16.56 -1.97
C TRP A 79 1.88 -15.90 -1.42
N VAL A 80 2.61 -15.23 -2.31
CA VAL A 80 3.78 -14.42 -1.95
C VAL A 80 3.32 -13.12 -1.27
N GLN A 81 3.71 -12.96 -0.02
CA GLN A 81 3.45 -11.79 0.83
C GLN A 81 4.68 -10.87 0.93
N GLY A 82 5.82 -11.30 0.41
CA GLY A 82 7.07 -10.56 0.39
C GLY A 82 8.21 -11.42 -0.15
N ALA A 83 9.30 -10.79 -0.57
CA ALA A 83 10.45 -11.50 -1.10
C ALA A 83 11.76 -10.80 -0.75
N MET A 84 12.84 -11.58 -0.66
CA MET A 84 14.20 -11.08 -0.49
C MET A 84 15.18 -11.95 -1.27
N ARG A 85 16.01 -11.31 -2.09
CA ARG A 85 17.15 -11.96 -2.71
C ARG A 85 18.26 -12.18 -1.71
N LEU A 86 18.66 -13.44 -1.51
CA LEU A 86 19.66 -13.82 -0.49
C LEU A 86 21.01 -13.12 -0.72
N LYS A 87 21.43 -12.94 -1.98
CA LYS A 87 22.70 -12.26 -2.31
C LYS A 87 22.60 -10.73 -2.29
N LYS A 88 21.40 -10.15 -2.24
CA LYS A 88 21.14 -8.70 -2.30
C LYS A 88 19.98 -8.35 -1.36
N PRO A 89 20.13 -8.54 -0.05
CA PRO A 89 19.03 -8.50 0.91
C PRO A 89 18.35 -7.13 1.04
N HIS A 90 19.06 -6.05 0.71
CA HIS A 90 18.53 -4.69 0.71
C HIS A 90 17.99 -4.23 -0.65
N HIS A 91 18.07 -5.05 -1.70
CA HIS A 91 17.41 -4.76 -2.97
C HIS A 91 15.91 -5.13 -2.85
N ILE A 92 15.03 -4.24 -3.30
CA ILE A 92 13.59 -4.53 -3.32
C ILE A 92 13.32 -5.47 -4.50
N GLU A 93 13.00 -6.73 -4.20
CA GLU A 93 12.86 -7.78 -5.23
C GLU A 93 11.55 -7.67 -6.02
N LEU A 94 10.45 -7.27 -5.39
CA LEU A 94 9.12 -7.22 -6.02
C LEU A 94 8.90 -5.88 -6.73
N GLU A 95 8.37 -5.93 -7.96
CA GLU A 95 8.20 -4.74 -8.81
C GLU A 95 7.23 -3.71 -8.20
N TYR A 96 6.10 -4.17 -7.65
CA TYR A 96 5.16 -3.26 -6.98
C TYR A 96 5.80 -2.56 -5.78
N ALA A 97 6.65 -3.28 -5.02
CA ALA A 97 7.33 -2.70 -3.86
C ALA A 97 8.37 -1.67 -4.32
N GLN A 98 9.00 -1.84 -5.48
CA GLN A 98 9.80 -0.78 -6.07
C GLN A 98 8.93 0.45 -6.41
N GLN A 99 7.78 0.25 -7.04
CA GLN A 99 6.83 1.34 -7.34
C GLN A 99 6.30 2.04 -6.08
N MET A 100 6.18 1.35 -4.94
CA MET A 100 5.82 1.95 -3.64
C MET A 100 6.83 3.01 -3.17
N MET A 101 8.01 3.12 -3.78
CA MET A 101 9.00 4.18 -3.56
C MET A 101 8.86 5.38 -4.51
N ALA A 102 7.87 5.38 -5.41
CA ALA A 102 7.66 6.44 -6.39
C ALA A 102 7.35 7.83 -5.78
N TRP A 103 7.01 7.89 -4.49
CA TRP A 103 6.93 9.15 -3.73
C TRP A 103 8.24 9.97 -3.78
N LEU A 104 9.40 9.32 -3.98
CA LEU A 104 10.70 9.97 -4.17
C LEU A 104 10.77 10.87 -5.41
N LEU A 105 9.86 10.71 -6.38
CA LEU A 105 9.77 11.63 -7.51
C LEU A 105 9.27 13.02 -7.08
N PHE A 106 8.52 13.09 -5.98
CA PHE A 106 7.81 14.30 -5.56
C PHE A 106 8.43 14.96 -4.33
N LEU A 107 9.00 14.16 -3.42
CA LEU A 107 9.59 14.62 -2.17
C LEU A 107 11.09 14.33 -2.11
N GLU A 108 11.85 15.30 -1.60
CA GLU A 108 13.13 14.97 -0.97
C GLU A 108 12.87 14.08 0.25
N THR A 109 13.85 13.24 0.61
CA THR A 109 13.74 12.32 1.75
C THR A 109 13.26 13.06 3.01
N PRO A 110 12.04 12.78 3.50
CA PRO A 110 11.51 13.46 4.67
C PRO A 110 12.18 12.94 5.95
N LYS A 111 12.05 13.69 7.04
CA LYS A 111 12.60 13.30 8.35
C LYS A 111 11.95 12.03 8.90
N ARG A 112 10.70 11.75 8.55
CA ARG A 112 9.92 10.59 9.04
C ARG A 112 9.24 9.88 7.88
N VAL A 113 9.51 8.58 7.74
CA VAL A 113 8.89 7.66 6.77
C VAL A 113 8.25 6.52 7.53
N VAL A 114 6.99 6.21 7.24
CA VAL A 114 6.24 5.16 7.94
C VAL A 114 5.67 4.14 6.97
N GLN A 115 5.80 2.86 7.29
CA GLN A 115 5.18 1.76 6.57
C GLN A 115 4.10 1.09 7.45
N LEU A 116 2.87 0.99 6.95
CA LEU A 116 1.81 0.18 7.54
C LEU A 116 1.83 -1.20 6.87
N GLY A 117 2.05 -2.25 7.66
CA GLY A 117 2.33 -3.63 7.22
C GLY A 117 3.82 -3.84 6.97
N LEU A 118 4.47 -4.79 7.65
CA LEU A 118 5.91 -4.99 7.55
C LEU A 118 6.30 -5.98 6.44
N GLY A 119 5.58 -7.10 6.35
CA GLY A 119 5.88 -8.18 5.40
C GLY A 119 7.32 -8.68 5.51
N ALA A 120 7.99 -8.90 4.37
CA ALA A 120 9.42 -9.25 4.32
C ALA A 120 10.37 -8.06 4.62
N ALA A 121 9.82 -6.97 5.15
CA ALA A 121 10.51 -5.73 5.51
C ALA A 121 11.30 -5.07 4.36
N ALA A 122 10.95 -5.36 3.11
CA ALA A 122 11.68 -4.88 1.93
C ALA A 122 11.74 -3.34 1.87
N LEU A 123 10.59 -2.67 2.00
CA LEU A 123 10.51 -1.20 1.99
C LEU A 123 11.19 -0.60 3.23
N THR A 124 10.85 -1.10 4.43
CA THR A 124 11.42 -0.65 5.71
C THR A 124 12.96 -0.72 5.72
N LYS A 125 13.55 -1.89 5.43
CA LYS A 125 15.02 -2.04 5.49
C LYS A 125 15.71 -1.31 4.34
N PHE A 126 15.07 -1.19 3.17
CA PHE A 126 15.57 -0.35 2.08
C PHE A 126 15.65 1.11 2.52
N ALA A 127 14.55 1.65 3.06
CA ALA A 127 14.50 3.03 3.54
C ALA A 127 15.53 3.26 4.64
N HIS A 128 15.63 2.37 5.63
CA HIS A 128 16.63 2.49 6.70
C HIS A 128 18.07 2.47 6.16
N ARG A 129 18.34 1.58 5.18
CA ARG A 129 19.66 1.43 4.58
C ARG A 129 20.06 2.62 3.73
N PHE A 130 19.19 3.15 2.89
CA PHE A 130 19.58 4.12 1.86
C PHE A 130 19.11 5.56 2.15
N LEU A 131 18.01 5.74 2.88
CA LEU A 131 17.47 7.05 3.24
C LEU A 131 18.02 7.50 4.59
N LYS A 132 19.32 7.79 4.65
CA LYS A 132 20.08 8.02 5.90
C LYS A 132 19.56 9.17 6.77
N ARG A 133 18.84 10.13 6.19
CA ARG A 133 18.27 11.30 6.88
C ARG A 133 16.89 11.04 7.47
N ALA A 134 16.26 9.90 7.17
CA ALA A 134 14.95 9.55 7.68
C ALA A 134 15.06 8.70 8.95
N LYS A 135 14.18 8.99 9.91
CA LYS A 135 13.66 8.00 10.84
C LYS A 135 12.60 7.17 10.10
N VAL A 136 12.76 5.86 10.13
CA VAL A 136 11.94 4.88 9.43
C VAL A 136 11.21 4.07 10.48
N GLU A 137 9.89 3.99 10.33
CA GLU A 137 9.04 3.23 11.24
C GLU A 137 8.20 2.25 10.45
N ALA A 138 7.96 1.07 11.01
CA ALA A 138 7.01 0.12 10.46
C ALA A 138 5.99 -0.26 11.52
N VAL A 139 4.75 -0.51 11.10
CA VAL A 139 3.64 -0.94 11.95
C VAL A 139 3.19 -2.31 11.50
N GLU A 140 3.26 -3.30 12.38
CA GLU A 140 2.91 -4.68 12.10
C GLU A 140 2.05 -5.26 13.20
N LEU A 141 0.93 -5.86 12.83
CA LEU A 141 -0.01 -6.43 13.80
C LEU A 141 0.42 -7.83 14.26
N ASN A 142 1.06 -8.60 13.39
CA ASN A 142 1.43 -9.99 13.65
C ASN A 142 2.87 -10.10 14.19
N PRO A 143 3.09 -10.42 15.48
CA PRO A 143 4.43 -10.53 16.05
C PRO A 143 5.30 -11.58 15.35
N ALA A 144 4.70 -12.64 14.79
CA ALA A 144 5.45 -13.65 14.04
C ALA A 144 6.07 -13.09 12.75
N VAL A 145 5.44 -12.07 12.13
CA VAL A 145 5.99 -11.36 10.97
C VAL A 145 7.19 -10.52 11.39
N VAL A 146 7.13 -9.86 12.54
CA VAL A 146 8.27 -9.11 13.09
C VAL A 146 9.47 -10.03 13.35
N VAL A 147 9.24 -11.16 14.01
CA VAL A 147 10.29 -12.17 14.25
C VAL A 147 10.87 -12.66 12.92
N ALA A 148 10.03 -13.01 11.95
CA ALA A 148 10.47 -13.44 10.63
C ALA A 148 11.27 -12.36 9.89
N ALA A 149 10.85 -11.10 9.96
CA ALA A 149 11.53 -9.99 9.32
C ALA A 149 12.97 -9.84 9.83
N ARG A 150 13.20 -9.96 11.15
CA ARG A 150 14.54 -9.88 11.76
C ARG A 150 15.38 -11.11 11.46
N THR A 151 14.80 -12.31 11.64
CA THR A 151 15.57 -13.57 11.62
C THR A 151 15.75 -14.14 10.22
N MET A 152 14.78 -13.93 9.33
CA MET A 152 14.73 -14.54 7.99
C MET A 152 14.83 -13.53 6.85
N PHE A 153 14.61 -12.23 7.10
CA PHE A 153 14.63 -11.21 6.04
C PHE A 153 15.58 -10.03 6.32
N GLU A 154 16.58 -10.22 7.19
CA GLU A 154 17.68 -9.26 7.40
C GLU A 154 17.21 -7.83 7.73
N LEU A 155 16.09 -7.69 8.44
CA LEU A 155 15.78 -6.43 9.09
C LEU A 155 16.70 -6.29 10.32
N PRO A 156 17.62 -5.31 10.38
CA PRO A 156 18.48 -5.10 11.56
C PRO A 156 17.64 -4.76 12.77
N HIS A 157 18.12 -4.94 14.00
CA HIS A 157 17.39 -4.49 15.21
C HIS A 157 17.09 -2.97 15.20
N ASP A 158 16.13 -2.56 16.02
CA ASP A 158 15.79 -1.14 16.17
C ASP A 158 16.99 -0.34 16.69
N ASP A 159 17.10 0.88 16.18
CA ASP A 159 18.16 1.84 16.50
C ASP A 159 17.57 3.26 16.57
N ALA A 160 18.42 4.27 16.66
CA ALA A 160 17.97 5.67 16.71
C ALA A 160 17.14 6.12 15.49
N ARG A 161 17.20 5.40 14.37
CA ARG A 161 16.48 5.70 13.12
C ARG A 161 15.46 4.63 12.73
N LEU A 162 15.48 3.43 13.28
CA LEU A 162 14.54 2.35 12.96
C LEU A 162 13.70 1.98 14.17
N THR A 163 12.38 1.95 13.99
CA THR A 163 11.44 1.45 15.00
C THR A 163 10.40 0.55 14.36
N VAL A 164 10.13 -0.63 14.92
CA VAL A 164 8.98 -1.46 14.53
C VAL A 164 7.97 -1.48 15.67
N HIS A 165 6.75 -1.05 15.37
CA HIS A 165 5.63 -1.02 16.29
C HIS A 165 4.76 -2.26 16.10
N GLU A 166 4.64 -3.07 17.14
CA GLU A 166 3.70 -4.19 17.20
C GLU A 166 2.31 -3.67 17.62
N THR A 167 1.58 -3.07 16.68
CA THR A 167 0.27 -2.45 16.92
C THR A 167 -0.63 -2.51 15.69
N ASP A 168 -1.93 -2.29 15.87
CA ASP A 168 -2.85 -2.12 14.75
C ASP A 168 -2.58 -0.82 13.99
N ALA A 169 -2.63 -0.89 12.67
CA ALA A 169 -2.44 0.26 11.79
C ALA A 169 -3.55 1.32 11.97
N TRP A 170 -4.79 0.90 12.28
CA TRP A 170 -5.90 1.78 12.63
C TRP A 170 -5.60 2.57 13.89
N ASP A 171 -5.08 1.92 14.93
CA ASP A 171 -4.73 2.58 16.19
C ASP A 171 -3.59 3.57 15.98
N PHE A 172 -2.56 3.17 15.21
CA PHE A 172 -1.44 4.04 14.89
C PHE A 172 -1.87 5.34 14.19
N VAL A 173 -2.75 5.28 13.18
CA VAL A 173 -3.19 6.49 12.45
C VAL A 173 -4.19 7.34 13.23
N ASN A 174 -4.84 6.77 14.25
CA ASN A 174 -5.73 7.52 15.14
C ASN A 174 -5.01 8.16 16.33
N ASP A 175 -3.77 7.76 16.63
CA ASP A 175 -2.94 8.44 17.60
C ASP A 175 -2.60 9.87 17.13
N ARG A 176 -3.05 10.85 17.91
CA ARG A 176 -2.83 12.28 17.64
C ARG A 176 -1.36 12.66 17.64
N ALA A 177 -0.49 11.91 18.31
CA ALA A 177 0.96 12.13 18.27
C ALA A 177 1.55 11.95 16.86
N ASN A 178 0.87 11.23 15.97
CA ASN A 178 1.29 11.03 14.59
C ASN A 178 0.79 12.12 13.62
N HIS A 179 -0.17 12.96 14.04
CA HIS A 179 -0.86 13.91 13.15
C HIS A 179 0.08 15.04 12.68
N GLY A 180 0.16 15.26 11.36
CA GLY A 180 1.01 16.28 10.76
C GLY A 180 2.51 15.99 10.77
N THR A 181 2.94 14.75 11.07
CA THR A 181 4.37 14.46 11.34
C THR A 181 5.07 13.60 10.28
N ILE A 182 4.32 12.93 9.40
CA ILE A 182 4.84 11.92 8.48
C ILE A 182 4.99 12.53 7.07
N GLY A 183 6.20 12.53 6.51
CA GLY A 183 6.41 13.05 5.17
C GLY A 183 6.06 12.04 4.07
N ALA A 184 6.40 10.76 4.28
CA ALA A 184 6.03 9.68 3.38
C ALA A 184 5.42 8.51 4.16
N LEU A 185 4.26 8.03 3.74
CA LEU A 185 3.58 6.87 4.31
C LEU A 185 3.37 5.80 3.23
N GLN A 186 3.53 4.53 3.58
CA GLN A 186 3.35 3.40 2.66
C GLN A 186 2.34 2.43 3.26
N ILE A 187 1.29 2.07 2.52
CA ILE A 187 0.27 1.10 2.96
C ILE A 187 0.42 -0.19 2.17
N ASP A 188 0.84 -1.25 2.85
CA ASP A 188 1.03 -2.59 2.31
C ASP A 188 0.43 -3.64 3.26
N VAL A 189 -0.83 -3.41 3.66
CA VAL A 189 -1.56 -4.23 4.64
C VAL A 189 -2.53 -5.16 3.91
N TYR A 190 -2.25 -6.45 3.91
CA TYR A 190 -3.11 -7.48 3.32
C TYR A 190 -3.46 -8.57 4.31
N ASP A 191 -4.63 -9.19 4.13
CA ASP A 191 -4.97 -10.42 4.85
C ASP A 191 -4.22 -11.65 4.27
N ALA A 192 -4.25 -12.74 5.02
CA ALA A 192 -3.64 -14.01 4.62
C ALA A 192 -4.21 -14.61 3.31
N THR A 193 -5.40 -14.16 2.90
CA THR A 193 -6.03 -14.59 1.65
C THR A 193 -5.70 -13.69 0.47
N ALA A 194 -4.95 -12.60 0.70
CA ALA A 194 -4.57 -11.60 -0.29
C ALA A 194 -5.79 -11.07 -1.09
N ARG A 195 -6.96 -10.89 -0.43
CA ARG A 195 -8.22 -10.51 -1.11
C ARG A 195 -8.43 -9.00 -1.21
N GLY A 196 -7.58 -8.20 -0.59
CA GLY A 196 -7.58 -6.74 -0.67
C GLY A 196 -6.93 -6.11 0.55
N PRO A 197 -6.78 -4.77 0.56
CA PRO A 197 -6.40 -4.07 1.76
C PRO A 197 -7.43 -4.31 2.87
N VAL A 198 -6.97 -4.69 4.06
CA VAL A 198 -7.83 -4.95 5.22
C VAL A 198 -8.48 -3.65 5.72
N LEU A 199 -7.78 -2.53 5.53
CA LEU A 199 -8.22 -1.19 5.88
C LEU A 199 -8.40 -0.38 4.60
N ASP A 200 -9.64 -0.24 4.15
CA ASP A 200 -9.96 0.30 2.83
C ASP A 200 -11.05 1.39 2.85
N SER A 201 -11.41 1.92 4.03
CA SER A 201 -12.50 2.90 4.22
C SER A 201 -12.03 4.35 3.99
N VAL A 202 -12.99 5.24 3.68
CA VAL A 202 -12.71 6.69 3.61
C VAL A 202 -12.20 7.22 4.95
N ALA A 203 -12.79 6.76 6.06
CA ALA A 203 -12.37 7.16 7.40
C ALA A 203 -10.90 6.79 7.67
N PHE A 204 -10.47 5.59 7.26
CA PHE A 204 -9.08 5.17 7.36
C PHE A 204 -8.17 6.07 6.53
N TYR A 205 -8.51 6.32 5.27
CA TYR A 205 -7.69 7.18 4.41
C TYR A 205 -7.65 8.64 4.88
N ARG A 206 -8.72 9.15 5.51
CA ARG A 206 -8.70 10.46 6.17
C ARG A 206 -7.79 10.47 7.40
N ALA A 207 -7.79 9.41 8.21
CA ALA A 207 -6.87 9.28 9.35
C ALA A 207 -5.41 9.20 8.89
N VAL A 208 -5.12 8.43 7.84
CA VAL A 208 -3.81 8.40 7.17
C VAL A 208 -3.42 9.80 6.70
N ARG A 209 -4.31 10.51 6.01
CA ARG A 209 -4.05 11.87 5.54
C ARG A 209 -3.76 12.82 6.70
N ALA A 210 -4.45 12.70 7.83
CA ALA A 210 -4.20 13.51 9.02
C ALA A 210 -2.80 13.28 9.63
N CYS A 211 -2.20 12.09 9.42
CA CYS A 211 -0.83 11.79 9.84
C CYS A 211 0.23 12.44 8.96
N LEU A 212 -0.11 12.76 7.71
CA LEU A 212 0.84 13.35 6.77
C LEU A 212 1.10 14.83 7.11
N THR A 213 2.35 15.27 6.89
CA THR A 213 2.71 16.70 6.92
C THR A 213 1.95 17.48 5.84
N ASP A 214 1.95 18.82 5.93
CA ASP A 214 1.36 19.71 4.91
C ASP A 214 1.82 19.47 3.48
N ALA A 215 2.95 18.79 3.26
CA ALA A 215 3.42 18.35 1.95
C ALA A 215 3.82 16.87 1.96
N GLY A 216 2.94 16.01 2.50
CA GLY A 216 3.18 14.57 2.59
C GLY A 216 2.58 13.76 1.44
N VAL A 217 3.20 12.61 1.14
CA VAL A 217 2.76 11.67 0.10
C VAL A 217 2.50 10.30 0.73
N VAL A 218 1.44 9.63 0.28
CA VAL A 218 1.21 8.22 0.61
C VAL A 218 1.24 7.36 -0.66
N THR A 219 1.88 6.19 -0.58
CA THR A 219 1.75 5.12 -1.59
C THR A 219 0.94 3.96 -1.01
N ILE A 220 0.07 3.37 -1.85
CA ILE A 220 -0.83 2.29 -1.45
C ILE A 220 -0.72 1.17 -2.48
N ASN A 221 -0.42 -0.03 -2.02
CA ASN A 221 -0.48 -1.23 -2.86
C ASN A 221 -1.94 -1.67 -3.00
N LEU A 222 -2.40 -1.85 -4.24
CA LEU A 222 -3.77 -2.30 -4.58
C LEU A 222 -3.69 -3.47 -5.58
N PHE A 223 -4.75 -4.29 -5.66
CA PHE A 223 -4.91 -5.24 -6.77
C PHE A 223 -5.53 -4.54 -7.96
N GLY A 224 -4.93 -4.63 -9.15
CA GLY A 224 -5.39 -3.94 -10.36
C GLY A 224 -6.64 -4.55 -10.98
N ASP A 225 -6.59 -5.85 -11.28
CA ASP A 225 -7.71 -6.60 -11.87
C ASP A 225 -8.68 -7.15 -10.82
N HIS A 226 -9.04 -6.34 -9.82
CA HIS A 226 -9.98 -6.75 -8.76
C HIS A 226 -11.06 -5.68 -8.55
N PRO A 227 -12.32 -6.05 -8.26
CA PRO A 227 -13.40 -5.07 -8.01
C PRO A 227 -13.08 -4.07 -6.88
N SER A 228 -12.21 -4.46 -5.94
CA SER A 228 -11.75 -3.56 -4.88
C SER A 228 -10.94 -2.38 -5.42
N PHE A 229 -10.28 -2.48 -6.58
CA PHE A 229 -9.49 -1.38 -7.14
C PHE A 229 -10.31 -0.10 -7.30
N VAL A 230 -11.43 -0.20 -8.04
CA VAL A 230 -12.32 0.94 -8.33
C VAL A 230 -12.90 1.51 -7.04
N ARG A 231 -13.25 0.64 -6.08
CA ARG A 231 -13.75 1.07 -4.77
C ARG A 231 -12.69 1.84 -3.98
N ASN A 232 -11.46 1.33 -3.94
CA ASN A 232 -10.34 1.98 -3.27
C ASN A 232 -10.02 3.33 -3.91
N MET A 233 -9.97 3.41 -5.23
CA MET A 233 -9.72 4.68 -5.93
C MET A 233 -10.80 5.73 -5.63
N LYS A 234 -12.08 5.35 -5.58
CA LYS A 234 -13.16 6.29 -5.18
C LYS A 234 -12.95 6.82 -3.76
N ARG A 235 -12.64 5.94 -2.82
CA ARG A 235 -12.44 6.31 -1.41
C ARG A 235 -11.18 7.15 -1.18
N LEU A 236 -10.09 6.83 -1.89
CA LEU A 236 -8.87 7.64 -1.89
C LEU A 236 -9.14 9.03 -2.46
N ASN A 237 -9.84 9.14 -3.59
CA ASN A 237 -10.23 10.42 -4.16
C ASN A 237 -11.05 11.26 -3.17
N GLU A 238 -12.01 10.64 -2.47
CA GLU A 238 -12.80 11.34 -1.44
C GLU A 238 -11.95 11.77 -0.23
N ALA A 239 -10.98 10.96 0.19
CA ALA A 239 -10.13 11.25 1.35
C ALA A 239 -9.04 12.29 1.06
N PHE A 240 -8.55 12.37 -0.17
CA PHE A 240 -7.42 13.22 -0.59
C PHE A 240 -7.84 14.37 -1.53
N ASP A 241 -9.12 14.69 -1.59
CA ASP A 241 -9.68 15.79 -2.39
C ASP A 241 -9.32 15.68 -3.88
N GLY A 242 -9.41 14.47 -4.44
CA GLY A 242 -9.09 14.21 -5.84
C GLY A 242 -7.59 14.17 -6.17
N ARG A 243 -6.70 14.42 -5.20
CA ARG A 243 -5.24 14.42 -5.42
C ARG A 243 -4.65 13.02 -5.38
N VAL A 244 -5.15 12.14 -6.26
CA VAL A 244 -4.78 10.73 -6.31
C VAL A 244 -4.62 10.28 -7.76
N PHE A 245 -3.54 9.55 -8.05
CA PHE A 245 -3.42 8.76 -9.28
C PHE A 245 -2.90 7.37 -8.95
N ALA A 246 -3.00 6.43 -9.89
CA ALA A 246 -2.42 5.10 -9.75
C ALA A 246 -1.56 4.77 -10.95
N LEU A 247 -0.36 4.23 -10.72
CA LEU A 247 0.54 3.75 -11.76
C LEU A 247 -0.10 2.58 -12.55
N PRO A 248 0.44 2.28 -13.74
CA PRO A 248 0.02 1.11 -14.51
C PRO A 248 0.25 -0.18 -13.72
N GLU A 249 -0.58 -1.18 -14.03
CA GLU A 249 -0.47 -2.51 -13.43
C GLU A 249 0.89 -3.15 -13.74
N VAL A 250 1.55 -3.66 -12.71
CA VAL A 250 2.79 -4.43 -12.87
C VAL A 250 2.49 -5.85 -13.34
N HIS A 251 3.51 -6.60 -13.76
CA HIS A 251 3.32 -8.00 -14.20
C HIS A 251 2.61 -8.86 -13.15
N ASP A 252 2.85 -8.57 -11.88
CA ASP A 252 2.25 -9.25 -10.73
C ASP A 252 0.84 -8.76 -10.39
N GLY A 253 0.23 -7.97 -11.27
CA GLY A 253 -1.16 -7.51 -11.22
C GLY A 253 -1.51 -6.53 -10.09
N ASN A 254 -0.52 -6.11 -9.32
CA ASN A 254 -0.64 -4.98 -8.40
C ASN A 254 -0.66 -3.64 -9.14
N ARG A 255 -1.31 -2.64 -8.53
CA ARG A 255 -1.27 -1.22 -8.93
C ARG A 255 -0.93 -0.38 -7.70
N VAL A 256 0.05 0.51 -7.84
CA VAL A 256 0.41 1.44 -6.77
C VAL A 256 -0.34 2.75 -6.95
N ALA A 257 -1.23 3.08 -6.00
CA ALA A 257 -1.84 4.40 -5.90
C ALA A 257 -0.92 5.36 -5.14
N ILE A 258 -0.92 6.63 -5.54
CA ILE A 258 -0.16 7.73 -4.96
C ILE A 258 -1.14 8.84 -4.65
N ALA A 259 -1.16 9.32 -3.40
CA ALA A 259 -2.02 10.40 -2.95
C ALA A 259 -1.25 11.49 -2.20
N PHE A 260 -1.70 12.74 -2.34
CA PHE A 260 -1.03 13.93 -1.81
C PHE A 260 -1.90 14.62 -0.76
N SER A 261 -1.33 14.86 0.43
CA SER A 261 -2.01 15.58 1.52
C SER A 261 -1.98 17.10 1.35
N GLY A 262 -0.87 17.61 0.79
CA GLY A 262 -0.57 19.02 0.59
C GLY A 262 -1.17 19.65 -0.64
N PRO A 263 -1.16 21.00 -0.74
CA PRO A 263 -1.86 21.74 -1.80
C PRO A 263 -1.55 21.19 -3.19
N ALA A 264 -2.42 21.50 -4.15
CA ALA A 264 -2.22 21.08 -5.53
C ALA A 264 -0.78 21.38 -5.99
N ILE A 265 -0.14 20.38 -6.59
CA ILE A 265 1.27 20.50 -6.98
C ILE A 265 1.37 20.81 -8.47
N ASP A 266 2.38 21.57 -8.84
CA ASP A 266 2.80 21.81 -10.22
C ASP A 266 4.31 21.53 -10.27
N VAL A 267 4.67 20.40 -10.88
CA VAL A 267 6.06 19.94 -10.97
C VAL A 267 6.46 19.76 -12.42
N PRO A 268 7.39 20.57 -12.94
CA PRO A 268 7.89 20.42 -14.31
C PRO A 268 8.40 19.00 -14.58
N PHE A 269 8.03 18.43 -15.74
CA PHE A 269 8.49 17.08 -16.10
C PHE A 269 10.02 16.98 -16.20
N VAL A 270 10.69 18.08 -16.56
CA VAL A 270 12.17 18.17 -16.54
C VAL A 270 12.72 17.94 -15.12
N THR A 271 12.04 18.45 -14.09
CA THR A 271 12.41 18.23 -12.69
C THR A 271 12.18 16.78 -12.29
N LEU A 272 11.03 16.20 -12.65
CA LEU A 272 10.75 14.78 -12.40
C LEU A 272 11.76 13.86 -13.10
N GLN A 273 12.20 14.20 -14.31
CA GLN A 273 13.20 13.45 -15.07
C GLN A 273 14.59 13.50 -14.39
N LYS A 274 14.98 14.68 -13.88
CA LYS A 274 16.22 14.83 -13.09
C LYS A 274 16.16 13.99 -11.81
N ARG A 275 15.03 14.02 -11.09
CA ARG A 275 14.82 13.20 -9.88
C ARG A 275 14.83 11.71 -10.20
N ALA A 276 14.15 11.29 -11.26
CA ALA A 276 14.15 9.89 -11.70
C ALA A 276 15.56 9.38 -12.01
N LYS A 277 16.37 10.17 -12.73
CA LYS A 277 17.77 9.84 -12.97
C LYS A 277 18.57 9.73 -11.68
N LEU A 278 18.42 10.67 -10.76
CA LEU A 278 19.12 10.62 -9.46
C LEU A 278 18.74 9.37 -8.66
N ILE A 279 17.46 9.00 -8.63
CA ILE A 279 16.98 7.79 -7.96
C ILE A 279 17.61 6.54 -8.59
N GLU A 280 17.64 6.42 -9.91
CA GLU A 280 18.29 5.29 -10.58
C GLU A 280 19.78 5.20 -10.24
N ASP A 281 20.49 6.33 -10.30
CA ASP A 281 21.93 6.38 -10.08
C ASP A 281 22.32 6.08 -8.62
N THR A 282 21.50 6.51 -7.64
CA THR A 282 21.84 6.43 -6.21
C THR A 282 21.17 5.29 -5.45
N LEU A 283 20.00 4.85 -5.92
CA LEU A 283 19.14 3.89 -5.25
C LEU A 283 18.91 2.62 -6.07
N ALA A 284 19.34 2.59 -7.33
CA ALA A 284 19.13 1.47 -8.26
C ALA A 284 17.65 1.07 -8.43
N LEU A 285 16.73 2.02 -8.25
CA LEU A 285 15.30 1.83 -8.49
C LEU A 285 14.90 2.37 -9.87
N PRO A 286 13.99 1.72 -10.61
CA PRO A 286 13.71 2.04 -12.01
C PRO A 286 12.81 3.27 -12.20
N ALA A 287 13.20 4.42 -11.66
CA ALA A 287 12.33 5.58 -11.52
C ALA A 287 11.89 6.23 -12.83
N ARG A 288 12.65 6.10 -13.94
CA ARG A 288 12.15 6.56 -15.25
C ARG A 288 10.96 5.75 -15.74
N LYS A 289 10.86 4.47 -15.36
CA LYS A 289 9.67 3.66 -15.66
C LYS A 289 8.44 4.19 -14.92
N TRP A 290 8.60 4.62 -13.66
CA TRP A 290 7.51 5.22 -12.90
C TRP A 290 7.09 6.56 -13.48
N LEU A 291 8.03 7.38 -13.95
CA LEU A 291 7.71 8.63 -14.65
C LEU A 291 6.91 8.38 -15.93
N LYS A 292 7.30 7.37 -16.72
CA LYS A 292 6.50 6.97 -17.89
C LYS A 292 5.10 6.49 -17.48
N GLY A 293 5.01 5.69 -16.43
CA GLY A 293 3.74 5.21 -15.89
C GLY A 293 2.85 6.33 -15.37
N LEU A 294 3.43 7.37 -14.76
CA LEU A 294 2.73 8.60 -14.37
C LEU A 294 2.11 9.28 -15.60
N GLN A 295 2.91 9.47 -16.66
CA GLN A 295 2.43 10.11 -17.90
C GLN A 295 1.31 9.29 -18.56
N GLU A 296 1.45 7.97 -18.62
CA GLU A 296 0.43 7.05 -19.15
C GLU A 296 -0.87 7.10 -18.34
N SER A 297 -0.76 7.15 -17.01
CA SER A 297 -1.92 7.08 -16.11
C SER A 297 -2.68 8.40 -16.02
N THR A 298 -2.00 9.53 -16.23
CA THR A 298 -2.57 10.88 -16.08
C THR A 298 -2.86 11.56 -17.42
N GLY A 299 -2.29 11.06 -18.53
CA GLY A 299 -2.33 11.70 -19.83
C GLY A 299 -1.46 12.96 -19.93
N GLN A 300 -0.81 13.39 -18.85
CA GLN A 300 0.04 14.57 -18.81
C GLN A 300 1.44 14.22 -19.32
N THR A 301 1.87 14.79 -20.45
CA THR A 301 3.12 14.41 -21.14
C THR A 301 4.07 15.58 -21.39
N SER A 302 3.60 16.82 -21.30
CA SER A 302 4.38 18.03 -21.57
C SER A 302 4.18 19.09 -20.48
N GLY A 303 5.14 20.02 -20.37
CA GLY A 303 5.13 21.07 -19.35
C GLY A 303 5.38 20.51 -17.94
N SER A 304 4.31 20.38 -17.17
CA SER A 304 4.34 19.97 -15.76
C SER A 304 3.32 18.89 -15.45
N PHE A 305 3.63 18.09 -14.44
CA PHE A 305 2.63 17.29 -13.75
C PHE A 305 1.87 18.17 -12.76
N THR A 306 0.55 18.15 -12.86
CA THR A 306 -0.39 18.85 -11.98
C THR A 306 -1.39 17.89 -11.37
N ILE A 307 -1.66 18.06 -10.07
CA ILE A 307 -2.69 17.29 -9.36
C ILE A 307 -3.17 18.03 -8.13
#